data_AF-A0A351MRA9-F1
#
_entry.id   AF-A0A351MRA9-F1
#
_cell.length_a   1.000
_cell.length_b   1.000
_cell.length_c   1.000
_cell.angle_alpha   90.00
_cell.angle_beta   90.00
_cell.angle_gamma   90.00
#
_symmetry.space_group_name_H-M   'P 1'
#
loop_
_entity.id
_entity.type
_entity.pdbx_description
1 polymer ?
#
loop_
_entity_poly.entity_id
_entity_poly.type
_entity_poly.pdbx_seq_one_letter_code
_entity_poly.pdbx_strand_id
1 'polypeptide(L)' 'GKGAQLARSAGASVQLLAREGSYAQLRLRSGEIRRVHVDCRATIGEVGNEEHNLESIGKAGRVRWRGI' A
#
# COMPACT_ATOMS: atom_id res chain seq x y z
N GLY A 1 -18.98 3.66 0.95
CA GLY A 1 -17.80 3.67 0.05
C GLY A 1 -17.08 2.33 0.10
N LYS A 2 -16.32 1.96 -0.93
CA LYS A 2 -15.56 0.68 -1.01
C LYS A 2 -14.36 0.57 -0.03
N GLY A 3 -14.14 1.58 0.81
CA GLY A 3 -13.10 1.59 1.84
C GLY A 3 -11.67 1.69 1.30
N ALA A 4 -10.69 1.69 2.21
CA ALA A 4 -9.27 1.76 1.88
C ALA A 4 -8.76 0.40 1.40
N GLN A 5 -8.89 0.13 0.10
CA GLN A 5 -8.44 -1.14 -0.51
C GLN A 5 -6.99 -1.11 -0.97
N LEU A 6 -6.43 0.10 -1.19
CA LEU A 6 -5.11 0.31 -1.76
C LEU A 6 -4.04 0.42 -0.66
N ALA A 7 -2.81 0.01 -0.98
CA ALA A 7 -1.60 0.20 -0.16
C ALA A 7 -1.74 -0.21 1.33
N ARG A 8 -2.18 -1.47 1.57
CA ARG A 8 -2.32 -2.05 2.92
C ARG A 8 -1.14 -2.93 3.37
N SER A 9 -0.22 -3.25 2.46
CA SER A 9 0.92 -4.10 2.76
C SER A 9 1.92 -3.39 3.66
N ALA A 10 2.74 -4.15 4.39
CA ALA A 10 3.80 -3.62 5.24
C ALA A 10 4.74 -2.68 4.44
N GLY A 11 5.05 -1.53 5.01
CA GLY A 11 5.84 -0.48 4.35
C GLY A 11 5.18 0.21 3.15
N ALA A 12 3.93 -0.09 2.79
CA ALA A 12 3.32 0.48 1.59
C ALA A 12 3.03 1.99 1.77
N SER A 13 3.27 2.76 0.71
CA SER A 13 2.90 4.16 0.59
C SER A 13 2.46 4.49 -0.83
N VAL A 14 1.77 5.62 -0.98
CA VAL A 14 1.20 6.11 -2.24
C VAL A 14 1.47 7.61 -2.33
N GLN A 15 1.90 8.07 -3.49
CA GLN A 15 2.18 9.49 -3.72
C GLN A 15 1.02 10.14 -4.47
N LEU A 16 0.60 11.31 -4.01
CA LEU A 16 -0.33 12.18 -4.74
C LEU A 16 0.46 12.99 -5.77
N LEU A 17 0.14 12.82 -7.05
CA LEU A 17 0.82 13.53 -8.15
C LEU A 17 0.10 14.82 -8.50
N ALA A 18 -1.19 14.73 -8.78
CA ALA A 18 -2.00 15.85 -9.24
C ALA A 18 -3.44 15.71 -8.76
N ARG A 19 -4.13 16.83 -8.60
CA ARG A 19 -5.57 16.88 -8.33
C ARG A 19 -6.21 17.73 -9.42
N GLU A 20 -7.03 17.10 -10.25
CA GLU A 20 -7.68 17.73 -11.40
C GLU A 20 -9.19 17.55 -11.29
N GLY A 21 -9.90 18.65 -11.01
CA GLY A 21 -11.34 18.65 -10.86
C GLY A 21 -11.84 17.64 -9.83
N SER A 22 -12.65 16.69 -10.29
CA SER A 22 -13.29 15.66 -9.45
C SER A 22 -12.42 14.42 -9.18
N TYR A 23 -11.20 14.36 -9.76
CA TYR A 23 -10.30 13.21 -9.63
C TYR A 23 -8.89 13.63 -9.16
N ALA A 24 -8.28 12.77 -8.36
CA ALA A 24 -6.90 12.83 -7.94
C ALA A 24 -6.09 11.72 -8.63
N GLN A 25 -4.90 12.04 -9.11
CA GLN A 25 -3.94 11.09 -9.64
C GLN A 25 -3.00 10.61 -8.53
N LEU A 26 -3.02 9.31 -8.28
CA LEU A 26 -2.19 8.63 -7.29
C LEU A 26 -1.18 7.74 -7.99
N ARG A 27 0.10 7.83 -7.60
CA ARG A 27 1.14 6.88 -7.99
C ARG A 27 1.21 5.77 -6.94
N LEU A 28 0.85 4.56 -7.35
CA LEU A 28 0.94 3.37 -6.51
C LEU A 28 2.39 2.89 -6.39
N ARG A 29 2.68 2.10 -5.35
CA ARG A 29 3.99 1.46 -5.15
C ARG A 29 4.40 0.53 -6.30
N SER A 30 3.44 0.03 -7.07
CA SER A 30 3.69 -0.74 -8.31
C SER A 30 4.25 0.11 -9.46
N GLY A 31 4.23 1.44 -9.34
CA GLY A 31 4.57 2.38 -10.42
C GLY A 31 3.37 2.79 -11.28
N GLU A 32 2.21 2.13 -11.10
CA GLU A 32 0.97 2.49 -11.80
C GLU A 32 0.44 3.85 -11.33
N ILE A 33 -0.02 4.67 -12.28
CA ILE A 33 -0.74 5.91 -12.01
C ILE A 33 -2.23 5.64 -12.14
N ARG A 34 -2.97 5.86 -11.06
CA ARG A 34 -4.41 5.59 -10.98
C ARG A 34 -5.18 6.84 -10.57
N ARG A 35 -6.33 7.05 -11.22
CA ARG A 35 -7.27 8.14 -10.87
C ARG A 35 -8.26 7.68 -9.81
N VAL A 36 -8.46 8.48 -8.77
CA VAL A 36 -9.39 8.22 -7.66
C VAL A 36 -10.24 9.47 -7.44
N HIS A 37 -11.52 9.31 -7.10
CA HIS A 37 -12.38 10.46 -6.78
C HIS A 37 -11.88 11.23 -5.56
N VAL A 38 -11.97 12.56 -5.63
CA VAL A 38 -11.50 13.47 -4.56
C VAL A 38 -12.26 13.30 -3.25
N ASP A 39 -13.52 12.84 -3.28
CA ASP A 39 -14.33 12.60 -2.08
C ASP A 39 -13.90 11.35 -1.28
N CYS A 40 -12.94 10.57 -1.80
CA CYS A 40 -12.41 9.41 -1.10
C CYS A 40 -11.50 9.83 0.06
N ARG A 41 -11.62 9.14 1.20
CA ARG A 41 -10.77 9.36 2.37
C ARG A 41 -9.42 8.68 2.19
N ALA A 42 -8.35 9.36 2.60
CA ALA A 42 -6.99 8.85 2.62
C ALA A 42 -6.36 9.03 4.00
N THR A 43 -5.44 8.14 4.36
CA THR A 43 -4.62 8.26 5.57
C THR A 43 -3.27 8.86 5.17
N ILE A 44 -2.75 9.77 6.01
CA ILE A 44 -1.45 10.40 5.80
C ILE A 44 -0.37 9.54 6.47
N GLY A 45 0.75 9.35 5.78
CA GLY A 45 1.88 8.57 6.25
C GLY A 45 2.02 7.24 5.52
N GLU A 46 2.92 6.41 6.03
CA GLU A 46 3.26 5.12 5.45
C GLU A 46 2.80 3.99 6.36
N VAL A 47 2.56 2.80 5.79
CA VAL A 47 2.22 1.63 6.60
C VAL A 47 3.48 1.18 7.34
N GLY A 48 3.37 0.94 8.65
CA GLY A 48 4.50 0.48 9.46
C GLY A 48 5.07 -0.88 9.01
N ASN A 49 6.15 -1.30 9.68
CA ASN A 49 6.90 -2.53 9.40
C ASN A 49 7.57 -2.54 8.02
N GLU A 50 8.35 -1.48 7.72
CA GLU A 50 9.11 -1.37 6.46
C GLU A 50 10.15 -2.48 6.28
N GLU A 51 10.73 -2.96 7.40
CA GLU A 51 11.73 -4.02 7.42
C GLU A 51 11.15 -5.42 7.16
N HIS A 52 9.83 -5.56 6.97
CA HIS A 52 9.21 -6.84 6.69
C HIS A 52 9.82 -7.55 5.46
N ASN A 53 10.32 -6.79 4.49
CA ASN A 53 10.99 -7.35 3.31
C ASN A 53 12.37 -7.95 3.61
N LEU A 54 13.02 -7.52 4.69
CA LEU A 54 14.34 -7.99 5.10
C LEU A 54 14.26 -9.21 6.04
N GLU A 55 13.06 -9.62 6.45
CA GLU A 55 12.85 -10.73 7.36
C GLU A 55 13.25 -12.08 6.71
N SER A 56 14.37 -12.66 7.16
CA SER A 56 14.77 -13.99 6.72
C SER A 56 13.97 -15.08 7.44
N ILE A 57 13.41 -16.01 6.67
CA ILE A 57 12.59 -17.10 7.19
C ILE A 57 13.45 -18.13 7.96
N GLY A 58 14.74 -18.23 7.63
CA GLY A 58 15.78 -18.98 8.36
C GLY A 58 15.65 -20.51 8.31
N LYS A 59 14.50 -21.07 8.70
CA LYS A 59 14.25 -22.52 8.77
C LYS A 59 12.94 -22.90 8.08
N ALA A 60 12.89 -24.10 7.51
CA ALA A 60 11.69 -24.66 6.88
C ALA A 60 10.47 -24.71 7.83
N GLY A 61 10.70 -24.90 9.14
CA GLY A 61 9.63 -24.89 10.13
C GLY A 61 8.88 -23.56 10.25
N ARG A 62 9.55 -22.41 10.03
CA ARG A 62 8.91 -21.09 10.09
C ARG A 62 7.98 -20.87 8.90
N VAL A 63 8.28 -21.47 7.73
CA VAL A 63 7.38 -21.49 6.56
C VAL A 63 6.09 -22.23 6.89
N ARG A 64 6.19 -23.43 7.48
CA ARG A 64 5.03 -24.26 7.85
C ARG A 64 4.09 -23.56 8.84
N TRP A 65 4.65 -22.79 9.78
CA TRP A 65 3.84 -22.01 10.73
C TRP A 65 3.05 -20.87 10.06
N ARG A 66 3.48 -20.39 8.89
CA ARG A 66 2.75 -19.37 8.11
C ARG A 66 1.62 -19.96 7.25
N GLY A 67 1.43 -21.28 7.26
CA GLY A 67 0.41 -21.95 6.45
C GLY A 67 0.78 -22.13 4.97
N ILE A 68 2.08 -22.14 4.67
CA ILE A 68 2.68 -22.46 3.36
C ILE A 68 3.33 -23.83 3.46
#